data_AF-A0A1V5YTH0-F1
#
_entry.id   AF-A0A1V5YTH0-F1
#
_cell.length_a   1.000
_cell.length_b   1.000
_cell.length_c   1.000
_cell.angle_alpha   90.00
_cell.angle_beta   90.00
_cell.angle_gamma   90.00
#
_symmetry.space_group_name_H-M   'P 1'
#
loop_
_entity.id
_entity.type
_entity.pdbx_description
1 polymer ?
#
loop_
_entity_poly.entity_id
_entity_poly.type
_entity_poly.pdbx_seq_one_letter_code
_entity_poly.pdbx_strand_id
1 'polypeptide(L)'
;MYGFNFKMNMHYHSKYRINPEMKMIHLLEENHLLLLMLQHFEIDFRVGDSTIAQLCKEYDISENLFIRIANLYSGVRVANNTSFSKKDVLRVINFLKNSHTYYRSDKYPQIRNFIFQLKQNHPDKELKLLEQFFDEYFAEVLEHLNYEDTIAFPYFIALLENKENTAASTNYSSDEYSEHHTDIELKLKDLKSLLLKHLKINDDWMLRRQLLFALYELEYDLYIHSLIEETILIPAGIGIENE
;
A
#
# COMPACT_ATOMS: atom_id res chain seq x y z
N MET A 1 -3.16 26.34 7.71
CA MET A 1 -4.37 25.50 7.57
C MET A 1 -4.75 25.44 6.09
N TYR A 2 -4.17 24.50 5.34
CA TYR A 2 -4.63 24.16 4.00
C TYR A 2 -5.04 22.70 4.01
N GLY A 3 -6.30 22.45 4.35
CA GLY A 3 -6.94 21.15 4.15
C GLY A 3 -7.30 21.01 2.68
N PHE A 4 -6.42 20.39 1.89
CA PHE A 4 -6.77 19.97 0.54
C PHE A 4 -7.51 18.62 0.62
N ASN A 5 -8.82 18.67 0.45
CA ASN A 5 -9.67 17.49 0.24
C ASN A 5 -9.29 16.83 -1.10
N PHE A 6 -8.48 15.77 -1.06
CA PHE A 6 -8.14 14.99 -2.24
C PHE A 6 -9.21 13.90 -2.45
N LYS A 7 -10.12 14.12 -3.41
CA LYS A 7 -10.91 13.03 -4.00
C LYS A 7 -10.14 12.51 -5.20
N MET A 8 -9.41 11.42 -5.02
CA MET A 8 -8.95 10.60 -6.13
C MET A 8 -10.19 9.97 -6.77
N ASN A 9 -10.78 10.63 -7.76
CA ASN A 9 -11.91 10.10 -8.53
C ASN A 9 -11.38 9.03 -9.50
N MET A 10 -11.07 7.86 -8.98
CA MET A 10 -11.13 6.63 -9.77
C MET A 10 -12.61 6.26 -9.92
N HIS A 11 -13.23 6.79 -10.97
CA HIS A 11 -14.52 6.29 -11.44
C HIS A 11 -14.31 4.85 -11.89
N TYR A 12 -14.78 3.86 -11.11
CA TYR A 12 -15.34 2.56 -11.57
C TYR A 12 -15.69 1.57 -10.44
N HIS A 13 -15.63 1.94 -9.16
CA HIS A 13 -16.04 1.03 -8.08
C HIS A 13 -17.38 1.44 -7.45
N SER A 14 -18.26 0.45 -7.32
CA SER A 14 -19.55 0.64 -6.65
C SER A 14 -19.28 1.05 -5.19
N LYS A 15 -19.96 2.08 -4.71
CA LYS A 15 -19.81 2.59 -3.33
C LYS A 15 -20.56 1.74 -2.31
N TYR A 16 -20.66 0.44 -2.53
CA TYR A 16 -21.35 -0.45 -1.59
C TYR A 16 -20.37 -0.92 -0.52
N ARG A 17 -20.86 -0.91 0.72
CA ARG A 17 -20.08 -1.36 1.87
C ARG A 17 -19.90 -2.87 1.79
N ILE A 18 -18.64 -3.32 1.76
CA ILE A 18 -18.30 -4.74 1.75
C ILE A 18 -18.81 -5.40 3.03
N ASN A 19 -19.40 -6.60 2.91
CA ASN A 19 -19.92 -7.38 4.04
C ASN A 19 -19.54 -8.87 3.93
N PRO A 20 -19.62 -9.65 5.03
CA PRO A 20 -19.12 -11.03 5.08
C PRO A 20 -19.79 -12.01 4.11
N GLU A 21 -21.03 -11.77 3.71
CA GLU A 21 -21.83 -12.67 2.86
C GLU A 21 -21.57 -12.47 1.36
N MET A 22 -20.90 -11.39 0.97
CA MET A 22 -20.53 -11.15 -0.42
C MET A 22 -19.53 -12.20 -0.89
N LYS A 23 -19.74 -12.70 -2.11
CA LYS A 23 -18.78 -13.61 -2.76
C LYS A 23 -17.56 -12.84 -3.23
N MET A 24 -16.37 -13.40 -2.96
CA MET A 24 -15.12 -12.74 -3.33
C MET A 24 -14.95 -12.58 -4.84
N ILE A 25 -15.45 -13.55 -5.63
CA ILE A 25 -15.38 -13.47 -7.10
C ILE A 25 -16.07 -12.21 -7.64
N HIS A 26 -17.22 -11.82 -7.11
CA HIS A 26 -17.93 -10.62 -7.54
C HIS A 26 -17.18 -9.34 -7.16
N LEU A 27 -16.50 -9.33 -6.00
CA LEU A 27 -15.67 -8.21 -5.62
C LEU A 27 -14.46 -8.04 -6.54
N LEU A 28 -13.83 -9.16 -6.95
CA LEU A 28 -12.72 -9.13 -7.93
C LEU A 28 -13.17 -8.67 -9.32
N GLU A 29 -14.37 -9.06 -9.75
CA GLU A 29 -14.97 -8.61 -11.02
C GLU A 29 -15.26 -7.10 -11.01
N GLU A 30 -15.69 -6.55 -9.88
CA GLU A 30 -15.94 -5.10 -9.72
C GLU A 30 -14.66 -4.29 -9.49
N ASN A 31 -13.68 -4.86 -8.79
CA ASN A 31 -12.44 -4.21 -8.40
C ASN A 31 -11.25 -5.17 -8.46
N HIS A 32 -10.58 -5.21 -9.61
CA HIS A 32 -9.41 -6.05 -9.83
C HIS A 32 -8.21 -5.70 -8.94
N LEU A 33 -8.16 -4.50 -8.34
CA LEU A 33 -7.08 -4.12 -7.41
C LEU A 33 -7.12 -4.93 -6.10
N LEU A 34 -8.26 -5.57 -5.79
CA LEU A 34 -8.34 -6.53 -4.70
C LEU A 34 -7.45 -7.76 -4.92
N LEU A 35 -6.94 -8.02 -6.14
CA LEU A 35 -5.92 -9.05 -6.35
C LEU A 35 -4.62 -8.73 -5.59
N LEU A 36 -4.20 -7.47 -5.53
CA LEU A 36 -3.05 -7.05 -4.72
C LEU A 36 -3.31 -7.26 -3.24
N MET A 37 -4.51 -6.88 -2.79
CA MET A 37 -4.94 -7.15 -1.42
C MET A 37 -4.86 -8.65 -1.07
N LEU A 38 -5.37 -9.52 -1.95
CA LEU A 38 -5.29 -10.97 -1.74
C LEU A 38 -3.83 -11.46 -1.71
N GLN A 39 -2.98 -10.94 -2.60
CA GLN A 39 -1.56 -11.27 -2.62
C GLN A 39 -0.87 -10.89 -1.30
N HIS A 40 -1.12 -9.69 -0.78
CA HIS A 40 -0.54 -9.21 0.48
C HIS A 40 -1.06 -9.98 1.71
N PHE A 41 -2.29 -10.49 1.65
CA PHE A 41 -2.81 -11.44 2.64
C PHE A 41 -2.33 -12.89 2.46
N GLU A 42 -1.62 -13.18 1.36
CA GLU A 42 -1.20 -14.52 0.94
C GLU A 42 -2.40 -15.47 0.70
N ILE A 43 -3.46 -14.93 0.10
CA ILE A 43 -4.66 -15.67 -0.30
C ILE A 43 -4.54 -16.05 -1.78
N ASP A 44 -4.82 -17.32 -2.08
CA ASP A 44 -4.85 -17.81 -3.46
C ASP A 44 -5.96 -17.11 -4.27
N PHE A 45 -5.67 -16.74 -5.52
CA PHE A 45 -6.64 -16.07 -6.40
C PHE A 45 -7.82 -16.97 -6.81
N ARG A 46 -7.72 -18.29 -6.63
CA ARG A 46 -8.79 -19.25 -6.90
C ARG A 46 -9.81 -19.28 -5.76
N VAL A 47 -10.58 -18.19 -5.65
CA VAL A 47 -11.55 -17.98 -4.58
C VAL A 47 -12.86 -18.77 -4.73
N GLY A 48 -13.11 -19.36 -5.91
CA GLY A 48 -14.33 -20.12 -6.19
C GLY A 48 -15.61 -19.30 -5.93
N ASP A 49 -16.59 -19.94 -5.29
CA ASP A 49 -17.85 -19.32 -4.86
C ASP A 49 -17.82 -18.87 -3.39
N SER A 50 -16.64 -18.85 -2.75
CA SER A 50 -16.52 -18.55 -1.33
C SER A 50 -16.96 -17.13 -1.00
N THR A 51 -17.72 -17.00 0.09
CA THR A 51 -17.99 -15.70 0.71
C THR A 51 -16.75 -15.17 1.43
N ILE A 52 -16.73 -13.87 1.74
CA ILE A 52 -15.68 -13.29 2.57
C ILE A 52 -15.56 -14.02 3.91
N ALA A 53 -16.67 -14.33 4.58
CA ALA A 53 -16.66 -15.06 5.84
C ALA A 53 -15.98 -16.43 5.73
N GLN A 54 -16.25 -17.16 4.64
CA GLN A 54 -15.65 -18.46 4.37
C GLN A 54 -14.14 -18.36 4.13
N LEU A 55 -13.70 -17.38 3.32
CA LEU A 55 -12.28 -17.13 3.10
C LEU A 55 -11.56 -16.69 4.37
N CYS A 56 -12.16 -15.78 5.14
CA CYS A 56 -11.60 -15.33 6.42
C CYS A 56 -11.37 -16.50 7.36
N LYS A 57 -12.33 -17.43 7.44
CA LYS A 57 -12.21 -18.66 8.23
C LYS A 57 -11.11 -19.59 7.71
N GLU A 58 -10.99 -19.76 6.40
CA GLU A 58 -9.99 -20.64 5.78
C GLU A 58 -8.56 -20.15 6.01
N TYR A 59 -8.33 -18.85 5.85
CA TYR A 59 -7.01 -18.21 5.98
C TYR A 59 -6.71 -17.68 7.38
N ASP A 60 -7.61 -17.96 8.34
CA ASP A 60 -7.50 -17.54 9.74
C ASP A 60 -7.31 -16.01 9.90
N ILE A 61 -8.10 -15.25 9.14
CA ILE A 61 -8.14 -13.79 9.13
C ILE A 61 -9.46 -13.34 9.79
N SER A 62 -9.40 -12.30 10.61
CA SER A 62 -10.61 -11.67 11.13
C SER A 62 -11.42 -11.05 9.99
N GLU A 63 -12.72 -11.37 9.93
CA GLU A 63 -13.64 -10.73 8.99
C GLU A 63 -13.59 -9.20 9.09
N ASN A 64 -13.42 -8.68 10.31
CA ASN A 64 -13.33 -7.25 10.54
C ASN A 64 -12.12 -6.62 9.83
N LEU A 65 -10.95 -7.24 10.01
CA LEU A 65 -9.71 -6.79 9.39
C LEU A 65 -9.79 -6.88 7.86
N PHE A 66 -10.24 -8.03 7.34
CA PHE A 66 -10.37 -8.25 5.90
C PHE A 66 -11.28 -7.19 5.28
N ILE A 67 -12.47 -7.00 5.85
CA ILE A 67 -13.44 -6.01 5.37
C ILE A 67 -12.90 -4.59 5.51
N ARG A 68 -12.16 -4.28 6.58
CA ARG A 68 -11.54 -2.96 6.75
C ARG A 68 -10.59 -2.67 5.60
N ILE A 69 -9.65 -3.57 5.30
CA ILE A 69 -8.66 -3.38 4.24
C ILE A 69 -9.33 -3.40 2.86
N ALA A 70 -10.27 -4.31 2.61
CA ALA A 70 -10.99 -4.36 1.32
C ALA A 70 -11.78 -3.08 1.03
N ASN A 71 -12.33 -2.43 2.06
CA ASN A 71 -12.99 -1.13 1.91
C ASN A 71 -11.98 -0.02 1.58
N LEU A 72 -10.75 -0.05 2.10
CA LEU A 72 -9.70 0.89 1.71
C LEU A 72 -9.37 0.75 0.21
N TYR A 73 -9.17 -0.49 -0.27
CA TYR A 73 -9.01 -0.80 -1.71
C TYR A 73 -10.23 -0.41 -2.57
N SER A 74 -11.39 -0.19 -1.96
CA SER A 74 -12.60 0.25 -2.66
C SER A 74 -12.86 1.76 -2.52
N GLY A 75 -11.92 2.50 -1.91
CA GLY A 75 -12.05 3.94 -1.67
C GLY A 75 -13.11 4.32 -0.62
N VAL A 76 -13.57 3.35 0.18
CA VAL A 76 -14.56 3.54 1.23
C VAL A 76 -13.85 3.71 2.57
N ARG A 77 -13.82 4.94 3.09
CA ARG A 77 -13.34 5.22 4.45
C ARG A 77 -14.45 4.88 5.44
N VAL A 78 -14.27 3.78 6.17
CA VAL A 78 -15.18 3.36 7.25
C VAL A 78 -14.72 3.99 8.57
N ALA A 79 -15.65 4.37 9.44
CA ALA A 79 -15.33 5.00 10.72
C ALA A 79 -14.41 4.11 11.58
N ASN A 80 -13.48 4.74 12.32
CA ASN A 80 -12.42 4.11 13.12
C ASN A 80 -12.92 3.40 14.39
N ASN A 81 -14.20 3.06 14.49
CA ASN A 81 -14.82 2.64 15.76
C ASN A 81 -14.60 1.16 16.08
N THR A 82 -13.64 0.50 15.42
CA THR A 82 -13.45 -0.94 15.53
C THR A 82 -12.08 -1.21 16.11
N SER A 83 -12.07 -1.82 17.29
CA SER A 83 -10.85 -2.30 17.92
C SER A 83 -10.35 -3.55 17.21
N PHE A 84 -9.04 -3.63 17.02
CA PHE A 84 -8.37 -4.77 16.43
C PHE A 84 -7.72 -5.60 17.54
N SER A 85 -7.81 -6.92 17.42
CA SER A 85 -7.13 -7.81 18.37
C SER A 85 -5.62 -7.78 18.14
N LYS A 86 -4.83 -8.25 19.12
CA LYS A 86 -3.37 -8.43 18.93
C LYS A 86 -3.05 -9.25 17.67
N LYS A 87 -3.83 -10.29 17.40
CA LYS A 87 -3.66 -11.13 16.21
C LYS A 87 -3.91 -10.34 14.92
N ASP A 88 -4.89 -9.46 14.91
CA ASP A 88 -5.18 -8.60 13.75
C ASP A 88 -4.05 -7.63 13.48
N VAL A 89 -3.48 -7.00 14.52
CA VAL A 89 -2.36 -6.08 14.35
C VAL A 89 -1.12 -6.81 13.83
N LEU A 90 -0.82 -8.02 14.32
CA LEU A 90 0.25 -8.85 13.76
C LEU A 90 -0.01 -9.20 12.29
N ARG A 91 -1.27 -9.45 11.91
CA ARG A 91 -1.65 -9.73 10.52
C ARG A 91 -1.50 -8.49 9.63
N VAL A 92 -1.78 -7.30 10.15
CA VAL A 92 -1.51 -6.01 9.47
C VAL A 92 -0.02 -5.83 9.21
N ILE A 93 0.83 -6.07 10.21
CA ILE A 93 2.30 -5.95 10.03
C ILE A 93 2.79 -6.92 8.94
N ASN A 94 2.30 -8.16 8.93
CA ASN A 94 2.65 -9.12 7.87
C ASN A 94 2.14 -8.66 6.49
N PHE A 95 0.92 -8.12 6.41
CA PHE A 95 0.37 -7.55 5.17
C PHE A 95 1.27 -6.44 4.62
N LEU A 96 1.70 -5.50 5.47
CA LEU A 96 2.59 -4.40 5.08
C LEU A 96 3.95 -4.94 4.61
N LYS A 97 4.58 -5.87 5.35
CA LYS A 97 5.82 -6.54 4.92
C LYS A 97 5.71 -7.24 3.56
N ASN A 98 4.57 -7.88 3.29
CA ASN A 98 4.31 -8.51 2.01
C ASN A 98 4.20 -7.46 0.88
N SER A 99 3.59 -6.31 1.15
CA SER A 99 3.60 -5.19 0.21
C SER A 99 5.01 -4.64 -0.03
N HIS A 100 5.88 -4.58 0.99
CA HIS A 100 7.28 -4.18 0.83
C HIS A 100 8.03 -5.12 -0.11
N THR A 101 7.79 -6.43 0.04
CA THR A 101 8.37 -7.45 -0.82
C THR A 101 7.95 -7.25 -2.27
N TYR A 102 6.66 -6.98 -2.51
CA TYR A 102 6.12 -6.65 -3.83
C TYR A 102 6.75 -5.38 -4.43
N TYR A 103 6.89 -4.30 -3.65
CA TYR A 103 7.53 -3.07 -4.13
C TYR A 103 8.98 -3.29 -4.54
N ARG A 104 9.75 -3.99 -3.69
CA ARG A 104 11.19 -4.26 -3.87
C ARG A 104 11.47 -5.23 -5.02
N SER A 105 10.70 -6.32 -5.09
CA SER A 105 11.02 -7.47 -5.94
C SER A 105 10.31 -7.41 -7.29
N ASP A 106 9.14 -6.77 -7.34
CA ASP A 106 8.30 -6.77 -8.55
C ASP A 106 8.26 -5.39 -9.18
N LYS A 107 7.77 -4.38 -8.44
CA LYS A 107 7.46 -3.08 -9.02
C LYS A 107 8.68 -2.28 -9.45
N TYR A 108 9.68 -2.20 -8.59
CA TYR A 108 10.89 -1.46 -8.93
C TYR A 108 11.64 -2.05 -10.12
N PRO A 109 11.96 -3.36 -10.14
CA PRO A 109 12.62 -3.96 -11.30
C PRO A 109 11.79 -3.81 -12.58
N GLN A 110 10.46 -3.95 -12.49
CA GLN A 110 9.56 -3.79 -13.64
C GLN A 110 9.62 -2.36 -14.21
N ILE A 111 9.39 -1.34 -13.38
CA ILE A 111 9.34 0.06 -13.83
C ILE A 111 10.72 0.50 -14.33
N ARG A 112 11.78 0.14 -13.61
CA ARG A 112 13.16 0.43 -14.02
C ARG A 112 13.50 -0.17 -15.38
N ASN A 113 13.07 -1.41 -15.62
CA ASN A 113 13.25 -2.06 -16.91
C ASN A 113 12.50 -1.35 -18.05
N PHE A 114 11.28 -0.86 -17.80
CA PHE A 114 10.54 -0.08 -18.81
C PHE A 114 11.23 1.24 -19.15
N ILE A 115 11.71 1.96 -18.13
CA ILE A 115 12.48 3.20 -18.32
C ILE A 115 13.77 2.91 -19.11
N PHE A 116 14.48 1.84 -18.75
CA PHE A 116 15.69 1.43 -19.44
C PHE A 116 15.43 1.14 -20.93
N GLN A 117 14.38 0.38 -21.25
CA GLN A 117 14.01 0.07 -22.64
C GLN A 117 13.65 1.35 -23.42
N LEU A 118 12.87 2.27 -22.84
CA LEU A 118 12.55 3.55 -23.50
C LEU A 118 13.81 4.35 -23.81
N LYS A 119 14.77 4.37 -22.88
CA LYS A 119 16.06 5.05 -23.06
C LYS A 119 16.91 4.43 -24.17
N GLN A 120 16.84 3.11 -24.39
CA GLN A 120 17.53 2.44 -25.50
C GLN A 120 16.91 2.83 -26.85
N ASN A 121 15.58 2.90 -26.93
CA ASN A 121 14.85 3.25 -28.15
C ASN A 121 14.94 4.76 -28.46
N HIS A 122 15.06 5.58 -27.41
CA HIS A 122 15.08 7.04 -27.47
C HIS A 122 16.19 7.57 -26.56
N PRO A 123 17.43 7.73 -27.05
CA PRO A 123 18.58 8.14 -26.23
C PRO A 123 18.59 9.65 -25.91
N ASP A 124 17.42 10.22 -25.64
CA ASP A 124 17.22 11.64 -25.34
C ASP A 124 17.66 11.96 -23.91
N LYS A 125 18.15 13.19 -23.71
CA LYS A 125 18.58 13.69 -22.39
C LYS A 125 17.46 13.58 -21.35
N GLU A 126 16.21 13.78 -21.76
CA GLU A 126 15.06 13.78 -20.87
C GLU A 126 14.78 12.40 -20.26
N LEU A 127 15.06 11.31 -20.98
CA LEU A 127 14.89 9.93 -20.47
C LEU A 127 16.00 9.52 -19.49
N LYS A 128 17.18 10.12 -19.60
CA LYS A 128 18.23 9.98 -18.56
C LYS A 128 17.82 10.65 -17.25
N LEU A 129 17.21 11.83 -17.34
CA LEU A 129 16.69 12.53 -16.15
C LEU A 129 15.53 11.77 -15.51
N LEU A 130 14.66 11.17 -16.33
CA LEU A 130 13.57 10.31 -15.86
C LEU A 130 14.11 9.11 -15.04
N GLU A 131 15.13 8.43 -15.56
CA GLU A 131 15.77 7.30 -14.87
C GLU A 131 16.38 7.73 -13.54
N GLN A 132 17.14 8.83 -13.53
CA GLN A 132 17.73 9.37 -12.31
C GLN A 132 16.68 9.73 -11.26
N PHE A 133 15.63 10.45 -11.68
CA PHE A 133 14.53 10.81 -10.79
C PHE A 133 13.84 9.56 -10.21
N PHE A 134 13.59 8.53 -11.03
CA PHE A 134 12.96 7.31 -10.54
C PHE A 134 13.86 6.52 -9.58
N ASP A 135 15.16 6.41 -9.88
CA ASP A 135 16.12 5.73 -8.99
C ASP A 135 16.27 6.50 -7.65
N GLU A 136 16.28 7.84 -7.66
CA GLU A 136 16.28 8.68 -6.45
C GLU A 136 14.99 8.51 -5.64
N TYR A 137 13.83 8.63 -6.31
CA TYR A 137 12.53 8.41 -5.67
C TYR A 137 12.45 7.04 -5.01
N PHE A 138 12.85 5.98 -5.72
CA PHE A 138 12.73 4.64 -5.18
C PHE A 138 13.75 4.37 -4.06
N ALA A 139 14.90 5.05 -4.06
CA ALA A 139 15.83 4.99 -2.93
C ALA A 139 15.20 5.52 -1.64
N GLU A 140 14.43 6.62 -1.70
CA GLU A 140 13.69 7.14 -0.55
C GLU A 140 12.58 6.19 -0.10
N VAL A 141 11.84 5.58 -1.04
CA VAL A 141 10.87 4.52 -0.72
C VAL A 141 11.56 3.39 0.04
N LEU A 142 12.70 2.88 -0.48
CA LEU A 142 13.44 1.81 0.17
C LEU A 142 13.95 2.19 1.56
N GLU A 143 14.37 3.44 1.77
CA GLU A 143 14.78 3.94 3.08
C GLU A 143 13.62 3.90 4.08
N HIS A 144 12.45 4.40 3.68
CA HIS A 144 11.23 4.35 4.48
C HIS A 144 10.82 2.91 4.82
N LEU A 145 10.72 2.03 3.81
CA LEU A 145 10.39 0.61 4.03
C LEU A 145 11.42 -0.10 4.94
N ASN A 146 12.71 0.22 4.81
CA ASN A 146 13.76 -0.34 5.68
C ASN A 146 13.60 0.13 7.13
N TYR A 147 13.28 1.39 7.35
CA TYR A 147 13.00 1.92 8.69
C TYR A 147 11.81 1.19 9.32
N GLU A 148 10.74 0.96 8.56
CA GLU A 148 9.60 0.19 9.05
C GLU A 148 9.95 -1.24 9.40
N ASP A 149 10.63 -1.94 8.49
CA ASP A 149 10.99 -3.35 8.66
C ASP A 149 11.93 -3.58 9.86
N THR A 150 12.83 -2.62 10.14
CA THR A 150 13.92 -2.78 11.11
C THR A 150 13.71 -2.05 12.44
N ILE A 151 12.86 -1.02 12.47
CA ILE A 151 12.62 -0.19 13.67
C ILE A 151 11.12 -0.22 14.04
N ALA A 152 10.24 0.26 13.17
CA ALA A 152 8.84 0.47 13.52
C ALA A 152 8.08 -0.85 13.77
N PHE A 153 8.12 -1.80 12.84
CA PHE A 153 7.42 -3.06 13.00
C PHE A 153 7.94 -3.90 14.18
N PRO A 154 9.26 -4.02 14.42
CA PRO A 154 9.78 -4.62 15.65
C PRO A 154 9.26 -3.95 16.92
N TYR A 155 9.14 -2.62 16.93
CA TYR A 155 8.55 -1.88 18.05
C TYR A 155 7.08 -2.29 18.29
N PHE A 156 6.23 -2.24 17.26
CA PHE A 156 4.82 -2.63 17.40
C PHE A 156 4.66 -4.09 17.85
N ILE A 157 5.49 -5.01 17.34
CA ILE A 157 5.50 -6.41 17.79
C ILE A 157 5.84 -6.50 19.27
N ALA A 158 6.90 -5.81 19.70
CA ALA A 158 7.34 -5.84 21.09
C ALA A 158 6.30 -5.21 22.03
N LEU A 159 5.64 -4.13 21.60
CA LEU A 159 4.53 -3.48 22.30
C LEU A 159 3.35 -4.44 22.51
N LEU A 160 3.02 -5.25 21.49
CA LEU A 160 1.98 -6.27 21.56
C LEU A 160 2.36 -7.45 22.49
N GLU A 161 3.65 -7.74 22.64
CA GLU A 161 4.16 -8.84 23.46
C GLU A 161 4.37 -8.49 24.94
N ASN A 162 4.85 -7.28 25.24
CA ASN A 162 5.26 -6.89 26.59
C ASN A 162 4.92 -5.42 26.87
N LYS A 163 3.66 -5.15 27.26
CA LYS A 163 3.14 -3.81 27.57
C LYS A 163 4.00 -3.01 28.55
N GLU A 164 4.45 -3.62 29.64
CA GLU A 164 5.03 -2.88 30.77
C GLU A 164 6.52 -2.54 30.62
N ASN A 165 7.26 -3.20 29.73
CA ASN A 165 8.71 -3.02 29.61
C ASN A 165 9.15 -2.28 28.34
N THR A 166 8.37 -2.26 27.27
CA THR A 166 8.79 -1.63 26.00
C THR A 166 8.56 -0.12 26.02
N ALA A 167 7.33 0.34 26.30
CA ALA A 167 7.00 1.78 26.31
C ALA A 167 7.82 2.60 27.32
N ALA A 168 8.25 2.00 28.44
CA ALA A 168 9.04 2.67 29.45
C ALA A 168 10.57 2.64 29.21
N SER A 169 11.06 1.78 28.31
CA SER A 169 12.51 1.57 28.09
C SER A 169 13.02 2.02 26.72
N THR A 170 12.13 2.32 25.77
CA THR A 170 12.48 2.83 24.45
C THR A 170 12.11 4.29 24.30
N ASN A 171 12.99 5.11 23.73
CA ASN A 171 12.67 6.50 23.34
C ASN A 171 11.74 6.60 22.12
N TYR A 172 11.12 5.49 21.70
CA TYR A 172 10.34 5.35 20.48
C TYR A 172 8.85 5.15 20.80
N SER A 173 7.96 5.73 20.00
CA SER A 173 6.50 5.63 20.16
C SER A 173 5.75 5.54 18.84
N SER A 174 4.47 5.18 18.91
CA SER A 174 3.55 5.24 17.76
C SER A 174 3.41 6.66 17.20
N ASP A 175 3.47 7.68 18.07
CA ASP A 175 3.46 9.09 17.64
C ASP A 175 4.76 9.46 16.89
N GLU A 176 5.93 9.04 17.36
CA GLU A 176 7.21 9.27 16.65
C GLU A 176 7.20 8.63 15.26
N TYR A 177 6.67 7.41 15.14
CA TYR A 177 6.48 6.76 13.86
C TYR A 177 5.53 7.56 12.95
N SER A 178 4.41 8.06 13.50
CA SER A 178 3.48 8.90 12.73
C SER A 178 4.12 10.20 12.23
N GLU A 179 5.07 10.78 12.97
CA GLU A 179 5.82 11.97 12.53
C GLU A 179 6.89 11.65 11.46
N HIS A 180 7.37 10.41 11.43
CA HIS A 180 8.33 9.91 10.42
C HIS A 180 7.67 9.47 9.11
N HIS A 181 6.34 9.36 9.05
CA HIS A 181 5.64 8.95 7.85
C HIS A 181 5.90 9.96 6.72
N THR A 182 6.57 9.50 5.67
CA THR A 182 6.93 10.31 4.51
C THR A 182 5.86 10.17 3.44
N ASP A 183 5.53 11.28 2.77
CA ASP A 183 4.55 11.31 1.66
C ASP A 183 5.13 10.68 0.37
N ILE A 184 5.65 9.44 0.44
CA ILE A 184 6.29 8.73 -0.69
C ILE A 184 5.30 8.44 -1.81
N GLU A 185 4.02 8.33 -1.52
CA GLU A 185 2.95 8.17 -2.50
C GLU A 185 2.73 9.45 -3.32
N LEU A 186 2.97 10.64 -2.75
CA LEU A 186 2.75 11.92 -3.44
C LEU A 186 3.81 12.20 -4.52
N LYS A 187 5.04 11.73 -4.36
CA LYS A 187 6.15 11.98 -5.31
C LYS A 187 5.95 11.29 -6.67
N LEU A 188 5.20 10.19 -6.74
CA LEU A 188 4.87 9.52 -8.01
C LEU A 188 3.97 10.34 -8.93
N LYS A 189 3.20 11.26 -8.35
CA LYS A 189 2.35 12.17 -9.12
C LYS A 189 3.18 13.07 -10.05
N ASP A 190 4.31 13.56 -9.55
CA ASP A 190 5.21 14.43 -10.31
C ASP A 190 5.88 13.66 -11.44
N LEU A 191 6.31 12.42 -11.18
CA LEU A 191 6.86 11.52 -12.19
C LEU A 191 5.87 11.25 -13.34
N LYS A 192 4.62 10.92 -13.01
CA LYS A 192 3.57 10.71 -14.01
C LYS A 192 3.24 12.00 -14.75
N SER A 193 3.21 13.15 -14.07
CA SER A 193 2.99 14.45 -14.70
C SER A 193 4.12 14.78 -15.68
N LEU A 194 5.37 14.46 -15.35
CA LEU A 194 6.52 14.60 -16.24
C LEU A 194 6.34 13.76 -17.52
N LEU A 195 6.02 12.48 -17.37
CA LEU A 195 5.79 11.55 -18.47
C LEU A 195 4.65 11.98 -19.41
N LEU A 196 3.56 12.51 -18.85
CA LEU A 196 2.36 12.84 -19.63
C LEU A 196 2.39 14.23 -20.26
N LYS A 197 3.06 15.21 -19.62
CA LYS A 197 3.02 16.62 -20.06
C LYS A 197 4.28 17.09 -20.76
N HIS A 198 5.43 16.52 -20.41
CA HIS A 198 6.72 17.10 -20.75
C HIS A 198 7.55 16.20 -21.69
N LEU A 199 7.43 14.88 -21.59
CA LEU A 199 8.20 13.96 -22.42
C LEU A 199 7.53 13.70 -23.78
N LYS A 200 8.23 14.07 -24.86
CA LYS A 200 7.82 13.76 -26.23
C LYS A 200 8.52 12.51 -26.73
N ILE A 201 7.92 11.37 -26.46
CA ILE A 201 8.35 10.08 -27.00
C ILE A 201 7.49 9.78 -28.24
N ASN A 202 8.11 9.67 -29.42
CA ASN A 202 7.43 9.22 -30.63
C ASN A 202 7.43 7.69 -30.64
N ASP A 203 6.35 7.06 -31.09
CA ASP A 203 6.18 5.60 -31.09
C ASP A 203 6.23 4.98 -29.66
N ASP A 204 6.55 3.69 -29.53
CA ASP A 204 6.61 2.93 -28.26
C ASP A 204 5.34 2.95 -27.39
N TRP A 205 4.17 3.01 -28.04
CA TRP A 205 2.87 3.03 -27.38
C TRP A 205 2.66 1.93 -26.34
N MET A 206 3.17 0.73 -26.61
CA MET A 206 3.07 -0.40 -25.68
C MET A 206 3.87 -0.15 -24.41
N LEU A 207 5.14 0.20 -24.54
CA LEU A 207 6.06 0.37 -23.43
C LEU A 207 5.68 1.59 -22.56
N ARG A 208 5.27 2.69 -23.20
CA ARG A 208 4.76 3.88 -22.50
C ARG A 208 3.50 3.57 -21.69
N ARG A 209 2.55 2.83 -22.26
CA ARG A 209 1.34 2.40 -21.57
C ARG A 209 1.66 1.47 -20.39
N GLN A 210 2.56 0.52 -20.58
CA GLN A 210 3.00 -0.40 -19.52
C GLN A 210 3.68 0.34 -18.37
N LEU A 211 4.58 1.28 -18.67
CA LEU A 211 5.21 2.15 -17.67
C LEU A 211 4.17 2.93 -16.87
N LEU A 212 3.24 3.60 -17.55
CA LEU A 212 2.20 4.39 -16.89
C LEU A 212 1.31 3.51 -15.99
N PHE A 213 0.85 2.36 -16.47
CA PHE A 213 0.04 1.45 -15.64
C PHE A 213 0.81 0.93 -14.43
N ALA A 214 2.09 0.57 -14.58
CA ALA A 214 2.90 0.14 -13.45
C ALA A 214 3.08 1.27 -12.41
N LEU A 215 3.23 2.53 -12.85
CA LEU A 215 3.31 3.69 -11.95
C LEU A 215 1.98 3.99 -11.25
N TYR A 216 0.84 3.87 -11.93
CA TYR A 216 -0.47 4.04 -11.31
C TYR A 216 -0.75 2.96 -10.28
N GLU A 217 -0.40 1.71 -10.59
CA GLU A 217 -0.57 0.59 -9.66
C GLU A 217 0.32 0.75 -8.41
N LEU A 218 1.58 1.14 -8.58
CA LEU A 218 2.48 1.40 -7.45
C LEU A 218 2.00 2.57 -6.58
N GLU A 219 1.61 3.70 -7.19
CA GLU A 219 1.09 4.85 -6.43
C GLU A 219 -0.16 4.47 -5.65
N TYR A 220 -1.07 3.73 -6.28
CA TYR A 220 -2.30 3.31 -5.63
C TYR A 220 -2.03 2.41 -4.42
N ASP A 221 -1.16 1.41 -4.57
CA ASP A 221 -0.90 0.45 -3.50
C ASP A 221 -0.10 1.09 -2.34
N LEU A 222 0.85 2.00 -2.65
CA LEU A 222 1.53 2.82 -1.64
C LEU A 222 0.55 3.70 -0.86
N TYR A 223 -0.40 4.32 -1.56
CA TYR A 223 -1.45 5.10 -0.90
C TYR A 223 -2.31 4.25 0.04
N ILE A 224 -2.67 3.02 -0.36
CA ILE A 224 -3.44 2.11 0.51
C ILE A 224 -2.59 1.63 1.70
N HIS A 225 -1.30 1.34 1.48
CA HIS A 225 -0.34 1.00 2.52
C HIS A 225 -0.29 2.09 3.61
N SER A 226 -0.10 3.35 3.23
CA SER A 226 -0.15 4.48 4.18
C SER A 226 -1.48 4.60 4.92
N LEU A 227 -2.62 4.39 4.24
CA LEU A 227 -3.92 4.40 4.90
C LEU A 227 -4.10 3.27 5.93
N ILE A 228 -3.51 2.10 5.69
CA ILE A 228 -3.52 0.99 6.64
C ILE A 228 -2.72 1.37 7.89
N GLU A 229 -1.58 2.01 7.72
CA GLU A 229 -0.75 2.47 8.83
C GLU A 229 -1.45 3.54 9.67
N GLU A 230 -1.91 4.61 9.01
CA GLU A 230 -2.59 5.74 9.64
C GLU A 230 -3.89 5.36 10.35
N THR A 231 -4.62 4.39 9.81
CA THR A 231 -5.99 4.11 10.28
C THR A 231 -6.11 2.81 11.07
N ILE A 232 -5.08 1.97 11.07
CA ILE A 232 -5.08 0.67 11.77
C ILE A 232 -3.84 0.53 12.66
N LEU A 233 -2.62 0.55 12.11
CA LEU A 233 -1.41 0.22 12.87
C LEU A 233 -1.09 1.26 13.94
N ILE A 234 -1.00 2.54 13.55
CA ILE A 234 -0.68 3.65 14.45
C ILE A 234 -1.75 3.77 15.56
N PRO A 235 -3.06 3.82 15.25
CA PRO A 235 -4.08 3.88 16.30
C PRO A 235 -4.07 2.66 17.24
N ALA A 236 -3.74 1.47 16.75
CA ALA A 236 -3.63 0.29 17.60
C ALA A 236 -2.45 0.40 18.58
N GLY A 237 -1.29 0.90 18.13
CA GLY A 237 -0.14 1.15 19.00
C GLY A 237 -0.42 2.21 20.06
N ILE A 238 -0.97 3.37 19.66
CA ILE A 238 -1.39 4.43 20.59
C ILE A 238 -2.40 3.89 21.61
N GLY A 239 -3.34 3.05 21.18
CA GLY A 239 -4.29 2.40 22.08
C GLY A 239 -3.60 1.54 23.13
N ILE A 240 -2.60 0.75 22.75
CA ILE A 240 -1.84 -0.12 23.67
C ILE A 240 -0.92 0.69 24.59
N GLU A 241 -0.30 1.76 24.11
CA GLU A 241 0.57 2.65 24.89
C GLU A 241 -0.19 3.40 26.01
N ASN A 242 -1.47 3.71 25.78
CA ASN A 242 -2.31 4.46 26.71
C ASN A 242 -3.20 3.58 27.62
N GLU A 243 -3.12 2.25 27.48
CA GLU A 243 -3.81 1.26 28.34
C GLU A 243 -3.05 0.95 29.63
#